data_AF-A0A367IWT5-F1
#
_entry.id   AF-A0A367IWT5-F1
#
_cell.length_a   1.000
_cell.length_b   1.000
_cell.length_c   1.000
_cell.angle_alpha   90.00
_cell.angle_beta   90.00
_cell.angle_gamma   90.00
#
_symmetry.space_group_name_H-M   'P 1'
#
loop_
_entity.id
_entity.type
_entity.pdbx_description
1 polymer ?
#
loop_
_entity_poly.entity_id
_entity_poly.type
_entity_poly.pdbx_seq_one_letter_code
_entity_poly.pdbx_strand_id
1 'polypeptide(L)'
;ELDRKIYKFKDIIKLPVQLLCHPKYFWHLTAMLLLGEFVLSTVIIKKVSYTEIDWVAYMQEVEGFLQGERDYTKLKGDTGPLVYPAGFVYFYSALYYLTNKGTNIRLAQYVFEGIYLISQYLACAIYHQSNKVPPYVILLLGCSKRFHSIFLLRCFNDPVAMMFMLGCILAMTYRRWTVSAVLFSLALSIKMNVLLFFPAYGILLWQTIGAYKTIAQLGLMVLIQIGLGYPFLSQYSSSYLSKAFEFSRVFDYTWTVNWRMMSEETFVSSWFAKELLAGHAFTLLMFIVCIWCPPKGGLIYVFKQGFSFKKPSIMISNDDIICMMFTSNFIGILFARSLHYQFYSWYFQTLPYLLWQCAWQTSKQGFQTTSRIVIFVTIEACWLTFPSTVKSSWTLVACHIMLLLGIFGNSPGVNYKIPTIAK
;
A
#
# COMPACT_ATOMS: atom_id res chain seq x y z
N GLU A 1 -37.62 5.01 32.83
CA GLU A 1 -38.37 5.00 31.57
C GLU A 1 -37.39 4.96 30.40
N LEU A 2 -37.51 3.97 29.50
CA LEU A 2 -36.78 3.97 28.23
C LEU A 2 -37.43 5.03 27.34
N ASP A 3 -36.71 6.12 27.13
CA ASP A 3 -37.13 7.23 26.28
C ASP A 3 -37.31 6.72 24.84
N ARG A 4 -38.56 6.38 24.48
CA ARG A 4 -38.91 5.90 23.14
C ARG A 4 -38.73 7.05 22.17
N LYS A 5 -37.60 7.06 21.46
CA LYS A 5 -37.27 8.05 20.45
C LYS A 5 -38.32 8.01 19.33
N ILE A 6 -39.21 9.00 19.27
CA ILE A 6 -40.21 9.14 18.21
C ILE A 6 -39.50 9.70 16.98
N TYR A 7 -39.24 8.85 15.99
CA TYR A 7 -38.64 9.26 14.72
C TYR A 7 -39.66 10.05 13.88
N LYS A 8 -39.31 11.29 13.53
CA LYS A 8 -40.09 12.13 12.60
C LYS A 8 -39.66 11.85 11.16
N PHE A 9 -40.48 12.20 10.17
CA PHE A 9 -40.13 12.08 8.75
C PHE A 9 -38.82 12.81 8.38
N LYS A 10 -38.53 13.93 9.05
CA LYS A 10 -37.26 14.67 8.92
C LYS A 10 -36.04 13.86 9.39
N ASP A 11 -36.21 12.90 10.30
CA ASP A 11 -35.14 12.01 10.78
C ASP A 11 -34.81 10.91 9.77
N ILE A 12 -35.80 10.48 8.97
CA ILE A 12 -35.59 9.53 7.86
C ILE A 12 -34.73 10.17 6.77
N ILE A 13 -34.98 11.44 6.43
CA ILE A 13 -34.18 12.19 5.44
C ILE A 13 -32.74 12.43 5.93
N LYS A 14 -32.53 12.55 7.24
CA LYS A 14 -31.19 12.71 7.84
C LYS A 14 -30.40 11.41 7.96
N LEU A 15 -31.07 10.26 7.91
CA LEU A 15 -30.46 8.96 8.13
C LEU A 15 -29.32 8.63 7.13
N PRO A 16 -29.44 8.86 5.82
CA PRO A 16 -28.35 8.63 4.88
C PRO A 16 -27.13 9.51 5.15
N VAL A 17 -27.36 10.80 5.45
CA VAL A 17 -26.28 11.73 5.79
C VAL A 17 -25.59 11.33 7.09
N GLN A 18 -26.34 10.89 8.09
CA GLN A 18 -25.77 10.39 9.34
C GLN A 18 -24.94 9.12 9.11
N LEU A 19 -25.45 8.15 8.34
CA LEU A 19 -24.73 6.92 8.00
C LEU A 19 -23.42 7.21 7.26
N LEU A 20 -23.44 8.13 6.29
CA LEU A 20 -22.30 8.45 5.44
C LEU A 20 -21.27 9.38 6.10
N CYS A 21 -21.69 10.29 6.97
CA CYS A 21 -20.81 11.34 7.48
C CYS A 21 -20.47 11.22 8.98
N HIS A 22 -21.28 10.53 9.78
CA HIS A 22 -21.10 10.52 11.23
C HIS A 22 -20.21 9.36 11.68
N PRO A 23 -19.08 9.60 12.39
CA PRO A 23 -18.12 8.55 12.79
C PRO A 23 -18.73 7.38 13.57
N LYS A 24 -19.79 7.64 14.35
CA LYS A 24 -20.56 6.61 15.08
C LYS A 24 -21.01 5.44 14.18
N TYR A 25 -21.34 5.70 12.93
CA TYR A 25 -21.83 4.67 12.01
C TYR A 25 -20.75 4.09 11.09
N PHE A 26 -19.47 4.45 11.31
CA PHE A 26 -18.35 4.02 10.47
C PHE A 26 -18.36 2.50 10.23
N TRP A 27 -18.44 1.70 11.30
CA TRP A 27 -18.44 0.23 11.18
C TRP A 27 -19.70 -0.35 10.54
N HIS A 28 -20.83 0.37 10.58
CA HIS A 28 -22.04 -0.04 9.85
C HIS A 28 -21.81 0.15 8.35
N LEU A 29 -21.25 1.30 7.97
CA LEU A 29 -20.87 1.58 6.58
C LEU A 29 -19.80 0.60 6.08
N THR A 30 -18.80 0.27 6.91
CA THR A 30 -17.79 -0.76 6.60
C THR A 30 -18.44 -2.13 6.38
N ALA A 31 -19.36 -2.55 7.24
CA ALA A 31 -20.05 -3.82 7.08
C ALA A 31 -20.87 -3.88 5.78
N MET A 32 -21.58 -2.79 5.45
CA MET A 32 -22.32 -2.68 4.19
C MET A 32 -21.40 -2.70 2.98
N LEU A 33 -20.27 -1.99 3.02
CA LEU A 33 -19.24 -2.01 1.99
C LEU A 33 -18.72 -3.43 1.79
N LEU A 34 -18.25 -4.10 2.84
CA LEU A 34 -17.69 -5.45 2.75
C LEU A 34 -18.70 -6.47 2.23
N LEU A 35 -19.97 -6.37 2.64
CA LEU A 35 -21.03 -7.24 2.11
C LEU A 35 -21.27 -6.98 0.61
N GLY A 36 -21.35 -5.72 0.20
CA GLY A 36 -21.49 -5.34 -1.21
C GLY A 36 -20.30 -5.82 -2.05
N GLU A 37 -19.09 -5.65 -1.54
CA GLU A 37 -17.84 -6.06 -2.17
C GLU A 37 -17.72 -7.58 -2.28
N PHE A 38 -18.20 -8.34 -1.29
CA PHE A 38 -18.28 -9.81 -1.38
C PHE A 38 -19.23 -10.24 -2.50
N VAL A 39 -20.44 -9.67 -2.54
CA VAL A 39 -21.40 -9.98 -3.61
C VAL A 39 -20.83 -9.61 -4.98
N LEU A 40 -20.27 -8.41 -5.11
CA LEU A 40 -19.65 -7.94 -6.35
C LEU A 40 -18.48 -8.83 -6.77
N SER A 41 -17.57 -9.18 -5.86
CA SER A 41 -16.41 -10.03 -6.14
C SER A 41 -16.83 -11.42 -6.62
N THR A 42 -17.79 -12.04 -5.93
CA THR A 42 -18.37 -13.33 -6.34
C THR A 42 -19.03 -13.24 -7.72
N VAL A 43 -19.74 -12.15 -8.01
CA VAL A 43 -20.33 -11.91 -9.34
C VAL A 43 -19.25 -11.76 -10.41
N ILE A 44 -18.19 -10.98 -10.15
CA ILE A 44 -17.06 -10.82 -11.07
C ILE A 44 -16.42 -12.17 -11.37
N ILE A 45 -16.11 -12.98 -10.35
CA ILE A 45 -15.53 -14.32 -10.51
C ILE A 45 -16.43 -15.21 -11.38
N LYS A 46 -17.76 -15.13 -11.21
CA LYS A 46 -18.72 -15.95 -11.95
C LYS A 46 -19.00 -15.46 -13.38
N LYS A 47 -18.89 -14.16 -13.65
CA LYS A 47 -19.37 -13.53 -14.89
C LYS A 47 -18.26 -12.99 -15.79
N VAL A 48 -17.07 -12.76 -15.26
CA VAL A 48 -15.92 -12.24 -16.02
C VAL A 48 -14.88 -13.33 -16.18
N SER A 49 -14.39 -13.52 -17.40
CA SER A 49 -13.35 -14.51 -17.68
C SER A 49 -12.07 -14.19 -16.92
N TYR A 50 -11.48 -15.23 -16.35
CA TYR A 50 -10.12 -15.19 -15.82
C TYR A 50 -9.14 -14.76 -16.93
N THR A 51 -8.10 -14.01 -16.57
CA THR A 51 -7.10 -13.60 -17.55
C THR A 51 -5.70 -13.91 -17.03
N GLU A 52 -5.09 -14.94 -17.59
CA GLU A 52 -3.75 -15.37 -17.24
C GLU A 52 -2.71 -14.26 -17.49
N ILE A 53 -1.78 -14.10 -16.54
CA ILE A 53 -0.55 -13.32 -16.72
C ILE A 53 0.57 -14.10 -16.04
N ASP A 54 0.47 -14.26 -14.72
CA ASP A 54 1.56 -14.73 -13.88
C ASP A 54 1.22 -16.00 -13.10
N TRP A 55 -0.04 -16.44 -13.05
CA TRP A 55 -0.42 -17.57 -12.20
C TRP A 55 0.26 -18.86 -12.64
N VAL A 56 0.25 -19.16 -13.95
CA VAL A 56 0.94 -20.34 -14.48
C VAL A 56 2.44 -20.27 -14.18
N ALA A 57 3.06 -19.11 -14.38
CA ALA A 57 4.47 -18.91 -14.07
C ALA A 57 4.75 -19.10 -12.58
N TYR A 58 3.90 -18.59 -11.69
CA TYR A 58 4.02 -18.78 -10.25
C TYR A 58 3.94 -20.27 -9.87
N MET A 59 3.05 -21.04 -10.50
CA MET A 59 2.93 -22.48 -10.26
C MET A 59 4.18 -23.24 -10.72
N GLN A 60 4.75 -22.88 -11.88
CA GLN A 60 6.00 -23.47 -12.38
C GLN A 60 7.20 -23.13 -11.49
N GLU A 61 7.31 -21.87 -11.05
CA GLU A 61 8.37 -21.41 -10.16
C GLU A 61 8.37 -22.18 -8.83
N VAL A 62 7.20 -22.34 -8.20
CA VAL A 62 7.11 -23.09 -6.94
C VAL A 62 7.20 -24.59 -7.13
N GLU A 63 6.76 -25.14 -8.27
CA GLU A 63 6.93 -26.56 -8.58
C GLU A 63 8.41 -26.95 -8.59
N GLY A 64 9.28 -26.13 -9.19
CA GLY A 64 10.74 -26.36 -9.14
C GLY A 64 11.27 -26.45 -7.70
N PHE A 65 10.81 -25.55 -6.82
CA PHE A 65 11.15 -25.61 -5.40
C PHE A 65 10.62 -26.88 -4.72
N LEU A 66 9.38 -27.27 -5.00
CA LEU A 66 8.76 -28.47 -4.44
C LEU A 66 9.45 -29.76 -4.91
N GLN A 67 10.05 -29.76 -6.09
CA GLN A 67 10.88 -30.86 -6.61
C GLN A 67 12.29 -30.91 -6.02
N GLY A 68 12.66 -29.96 -5.16
CA GLY A 68 13.94 -29.97 -4.43
C GLY A 68 14.94 -28.92 -4.89
N GLU A 69 14.63 -28.08 -5.88
CA GLU A 69 15.54 -27.03 -6.32
C GLU A 69 15.66 -25.92 -5.26
N ARG A 70 16.88 -25.45 -5.01
CA ARG A 70 17.21 -24.40 -4.04
C ARG A 70 18.06 -23.28 -4.65
N ASP A 71 18.55 -23.44 -5.87
CA ASP A 71 19.23 -22.40 -6.61
C ASP A 71 18.20 -21.52 -7.33
N TYR A 72 18.01 -20.30 -6.81
CA TYR A 72 17.09 -19.30 -7.35
C TYR A 72 17.36 -18.94 -8.83
N THR A 73 18.56 -19.17 -9.35
CA THR A 73 18.86 -18.94 -10.77
C THR A 73 18.17 -19.95 -11.70
N LYS A 74 17.75 -21.09 -11.16
CA LYS A 74 17.08 -22.17 -11.90
C LYS A 74 15.56 -22.19 -11.72
N LEU A 75 15.04 -21.51 -10.69
CA LEU A 75 13.61 -21.34 -10.48
C LEU A 75 13.06 -20.31 -11.47
N LYS A 76 12.24 -20.76 -12.42
CA LYS A 76 11.67 -19.93 -13.49
C LYS A 76 10.34 -20.49 -13.96
N GLY A 77 9.47 -19.61 -14.45
CA GLY A 77 8.25 -19.95 -15.18
C GLY A 77 8.23 -19.30 -16.57
N ASP A 78 7.08 -19.38 -17.24
CA ASP A 78 6.88 -18.87 -18.60
C ASP A 78 7.08 -17.35 -18.71
N THR A 79 6.89 -16.61 -17.62
CA THR A 79 7.10 -15.14 -17.58
C THR A 79 8.48 -14.71 -17.10
N GLY A 80 9.39 -15.66 -16.84
CA GLY A 80 10.78 -15.40 -16.51
C GLY A 80 11.24 -16.04 -15.19
N PRO A 81 12.38 -15.60 -14.64
CA PRO A 81 12.93 -16.15 -13.40
C PRO A 81 12.12 -15.71 -12.18
N LEU A 82 12.15 -16.55 -11.14
CA LEU A 82 11.66 -16.20 -9.82
C LEU A 82 12.51 -15.05 -9.23
N VAL A 83 11.85 -13.92 -8.99
CA VAL A 83 12.47 -12.72 -8.41
C VAL A 83 11.87 -12.31 -7.07
N TYR A 84 11.10 -13.22 -6.45
CA TYR A 84 10.37 -12.94 -5.22
C TYR A 84 11.04 -13.65 -4.03
N PRO A 85 11.12 -13.02 -2.85
CA PRO A 85 11.74 -13.66 -1.69
C PRO A 85 10.98 -14.90 -1.21
N ALA A 86 11.58 -15.66 -0.29
CA ALA A 86 11.15 -17.00 0.09
C ALA A 86 9.68 -17.10 0.57
N GLY A 87 9.12 -16.04 1.14
CA GLY A 87 7.71 -16.03 1.56
C GLY A 87 6.74 -16.23 0.40
N PHE A 88 7.05 -15.67 -0.78
CA PHE A 88 6.28 -15.93 -1.99
C PHE A 88 6.26 -17.42 -2.32
N VAL A 89 7.42 -18.08 -2.26
CA VAL A 89 7.56 -19.51 -2.56
C VAL A 89 6.68 -20.33 -1.62
N TYR A 90 6.69 -20.03 -0.32
CA TYR A 90 5.86 -20.75 0.64
C TYR A 90 4.36 -20.50 0.44
N PHE A 91 3.97 -19.25 0.22
CA PHE A 91 2.57 -18.90 0.01
C PHE A 91 2.00 -19.56 -1.25
N TYR A 92 2.70 -19.48 -2.37
CA TYR A 92 2.26 -20.09 -3.63
C TYR A 92 2.44 -21.60 -3.65
N SER A 93 3.35 -22.19 -2.87
CA SER A 93 3.41 -23.64 -2.65
C SER A 93 2.14 -24.15 -1.94
N ALA A 94 1.63 -23.42 -0.95
CA ALA A 94 0.36 -23.78 -0.31
C ALA A 94 -0.81 -23.71 -1.30
N LEU A 95 -0.83 -22.67 -2.15
CA LEU A 95 -1.83 -22.56 -3.22
C LEU A 95 -1.69 -23.65 -4.27
N TYR A 96 -0.47 -24.02 -4.66
CA TYR A 96 -0.19 -25.11 -5.59
C TYR A 96 -0.86 -26.40 -5.11
N TYR A 97 -0.67 -26.79 -3.85
CA TYR A 97 -1.34 -27.97 -3.29
C TYR A 97 -2.85 -27.82 -3.20
N LEU A 98 -3.33 -26.67 -2.70
CA LEU A 98 -4.76 -26.41 -2.52
C LEU A 98 -5.54 -26.46 -3.84
N THR A 99 -4.93 -25.99 -4.92
CA THR A 99 -5.59 -25.79 -6.23
C THR A 99 -5.32 -26.92 -7.22
N ASN A 100 -4.94 -28.11 -6.74
CA ASN A 100 -4.58 -29.24 -7.59
C ASN A 100 -3.49 -28.84 -8.61
N LYS A 101 -2.33 -28.45 -8.10
CA LYS A 101 -1.16 -28.00 -8.88
C LYS A 101 -1.43 -26.77 -9.75
N GLY A 102 -2.29 -25.86 -9.28
CA GLY A 102 -2.65 -24.66 -10.02
C GLY A 102 -3.77 -24.82 -11.05
N THR A 103 -4.31 -26.01 -11.27
CA THR A 103 -5.34 -26.26 -12.29
C THR A 103 -6.73 -25.77 -11.87
N ASN A 104 -7.03 -25.76 -10.57
CA ASN A 104 -8.27 -25.24 -10.03
C ASN A 104 -8.19 -23.72 -9.78
N ILE A 105 -8.15 -22.95 -10.86
CA ILE A 105 -8.12 -21.48 -10.83
C ILE A 105 -9.32 -20.92 -10.06
N ARG A 106 -10.49 -21.55 -10.18
CA ARG A 106 -11.71 -21.08 -9.52
C ARG A 106 -11.54 -21.03 -8.00
N LEU A 107 -10.91 -22.06 -7.42
CA LEU A 107 -10.60 -22.08 -6.00
C LEU A 107 -9.58 -20.99 -5.63
N ALA A 108 -8.56 -20.76 -6.47
CA ALA A 108 -7.62 -19.66 -6.28
C ALA A 108 -8.33 -18.30 -6.24
N GLN A 109 -9.26 -18.06 -7.17
CA GLN A 109 -10.03 -16.80 -7.23
C GLN A 109 -10.83 -16.56 -5.94
N TYR A 110 -11.43 -17.59 -5.35
CA TYR A 110 -12.14 -17.47 -4.06
C TYR A 110 -11.18 -17.24 -2.88
N VAL A 111 -9.98 -17.80 -2.90
CA VAL A 111 -8.95 -17.45 -1.91
C VAL A 111 -8.55 -15.97 -2.05
N PHE A 112 -8.37 -15.49 -3.28
CA PHE A 112 -8.06 -14.09 -3.55
C PHE A 112 -9.22 -13.13 -3.26
N GLU A 113 -10.47 -13.56 -3.36
CA GLU A 113 -11.63 -12.84 -2.84
C GLU A 113 -11.56 -12.69 -1.32
N GLY A 114 -11.16 -13.73 -0.59
CA GLY A 114 -10.92 -13.63 0.85
C GLY A 114 -9.82 -12.63 1.19
N ILE A 115 -8.69 -12.68 0.47
CA ILE A 115 -7.57 -11.73 0.63
C ILE A 115 -8.00 -10.30 0.31
N TYR A 116 -8.84 -10.12 -0.72
CA TYR A 116 -9.43 -8.83 -1.08
C TYR A 116 -10.25 -8.25 0.08
N LEU A 117 -11.20 -9.02 0.62
CA LEU A 117 -12.07 -8.57 1.71
C LEU A 117 -11.30 -8.28 2.99
N ILE A 118 -10.31 -9.10 3.33
CA ILE A 118 -9.41 -8.84 4.46
C ILE A 118 -8.65 -7.53 4.23
N SER A 119 -8.10 -7.32 3.03
CA SER A 119 -7.38 -6.09 2.69
C SER A 119 -8.29 -4.86 2.78
N GLN A 120 -9.55 -4.96 2.34
CA GLN A 120 -10.54 -3.89 2.47
C GLN A 120 -10.90 -3.60 3.94
N TYR A 121 -11.08 -4.64 4.74
CA TYR A 121 -11.31 -4.50 6.18
C TYR A 121 -10.14 -3.80 6.88
N LEU A 122 -8.91 -4.23 6.59
CA LEU A 122 -7.69 -3.63 7.16
C LEU A 122 -7.57 -2.16 6.75
N ALA A 123 -7.82 -1.82 5.48
CA ALA A 123 -7.86 -0.43 5.02
C ALA A 123 -8.92 0.38 5.78
N CYS A 124 -10.15 -0.12 5.90
CA CYS A 124 -11.20 0.55 6.68
C CYS A 124 -10.79 0.75 8.14
N ALA A 125 -10.19 -0.26 8.78
CA ALA A 125 -9.71 -0.17 10.15
C ALA A 125 -8.61 0.90 10.32
N ILE A 126 -7.70 1.04 9.34
CA ILE A 126 -6.70 2.10 9.33
C ILE A 126 -7.37 3.47 9.21
N TYR A 127 -8.33 3.64 8.30
CA TYR A 127 -9.05 4.90 8.13
C TYR A 127 -9.80 5.30 9.40
N HIS A 128 -10.40 4.33 10.09
CA HIS A 128 -11.03 4.55 11.39
C HIS A 128 -10.05 5.12 12.41
N GLN A 129 -8.81 4.60 12.44
CA GLN A 129 -7.80 5.00 13.41
C GLN A 129 -7.28 6.43 13.24
N SER A 130 -7.34 6.99 12.03
CA SER A 130 -6.94 8.38 11.78
C SER A 130 -7.93 9.39 12.40
N ASN A 131 -9.23 9.09 12.41
CA ASN A 131 -10.30 10.01 12.80
C ASN A 131 -10.34 11.35 12.02
N LYS A 132 -9.50 11.55 10.99
CA LYS A 132 -9.49 12.79 10.17
C LYS A 132 -10.25 12.68 8.85
N VAL A 133 -10.65 11.47 8.46
CA VAL A 133 -11.32 11.22 7.19
C VAL A 133 -12.81 10.93 7.45
N PRO A 134 -13.74 11.62 6.75
CA PRO A 134 -15.16 11.31 6.83
C PRO A 134 -15.48 9.86 6.44
N PRO A 135 -16.45 9.19 7.08
CA PRO A 135 -16.75 7.78 6.82
C PRO A 135 -17.03 7.46 5.34
N TYR A 136 -17.77 8.30 4.60
CA TYR A 136 -18.12 8.04 3.20
C TYR A 136 -16.92 7.82 2.28
N VAL A 137 -15.73 8.29 2.66
CA VAL A 137 -14.51 8.15 1.85
C VAL A 137 -14.11 6.68 1.70
N ILE A 138 -14.47 5.80 2.64
CA ILE A 138 -14.18 4.37 2.54
C ILE A 138 -14.91 3.72 1.36
N LEU A 139 -16.01 4.31 0.88
CA LEU A 139 -16.70 3.81 -0.32
C LEU A 139 -15.82 3.89 -1.57
N LEU A 140 -14.89 4.85 -1.63
CA LEU A 140 -13.94 4.96 -2.74
C LEU A 140 -12.99 3.76 -2.80
N LEU A 141 -12.78 3.04 -1.69
CA LEU A 141 -11.95 1.84 -1.65
C LEU A 141 -12.55 0.69 -2.48
N GLY A 142 -13.87 0.65 -2.68
CA GLY A 142 -14.53 -0.31 -3.58
C GLY A 142 -14.62 0.16 -5.04
N CYS A 143 -14.29 1.42 -5.33
CA CYS A 143 -14.57 2.03 -6.63
C CYS A 143 -13.42 1.89 -7.66
N SER A 144 -12.79 0.72 -7.76
CA SER A 144 -11.76 0.47 -8.79
C SER A 144 -11.96 -0.84 -9.52
N LYS A 145 -12.17 -0.76 -10.83
CA LYS A 145 -12.27 -1.94 -11.70
C LYS A 145 -10.90 -2.63 -11.80
N ARG A 146 -9.82 -1.84 -11.87
CA ARG A 146 -8.46 -2.39 -11.97
C ARG A 146 -8.08 -3.15 -10.70
N PHE A 147 -8.40 -2.59 -9.54
CA PHE A 147 -8.07 -3.21 -8.26
C PHE A 147 -8.78 -4.57 -8.08
N HIS A 148 -10.07 -4.66 -8.41
CA HIS A 148 -10.78 -5.95 -8.47
C HIS A 148 -10.09 -6.95 -9.41
N SER A 149 -9.72 -6.51 -10.61
CA SER A 149 -9.06 -7.37 -11.59
C SER A 149 -7.76 -7.96 -11.05
N ILE A 150 -6.92 -7.15 -10.39
CA ILE A 150 -5.62 -7.58 -9.81
C ILE A 150 -5.79 -8.73 -8.82
N PHE A 151 -6.77 -8.65 -7.93
CA PHE A 151 -7.03 -9.71 -6.94
C PHE A 151 -7.72 -10.90 -7.61
N LEU A 152 -8.90 -10.67 -8.18
CA LEU A 152 -9.86 -11.72 -8.49
C LEU A 152 -9.63 -12.42 -9.84
N LEU A 153 -9.04 -11.71 -10.80
CA LEU A 153 -8.91 -12.18 -12.19
C LEU A 153 -7.46 -12.46 -12.61
N ARG A 154 -6.49 -12.05 -11.78
CA ARG A 154 -5.06 -12.24 -12.04
C ARG A 154 -4.34 -13.02 -10.94
N CYS A 155 -4.83 -12.97 -9.69
CA CYS A 155 -4.26 -13.68 -8.54
C CYS A 155 -2.77 -13.33 -8.29
N PHE A 156 -2.43 -12.04 -8.44
CA PHE A 156 -1.06 -11.54 -8.30
C PHE A 156 -0.55 -11.61 -6.85
N ASN A 157 0.77 -11.65 -6.68
CA ASN A 157 1.37 -11.68 -5.35
C ASN A 157 1.35 -10.31 -4.65
N ASP A 158 1.24 -9.21 -5.40
CA ASP A 158 1.18 -7.84 -4.87
C ASP A 158 0.10 -7.65 -3.79
N PRO A 159 -1.18 -8.04 -4.02
CA PRO A 159 -2.21 -8.15 -2.99
C PRO A 159 -1.78 -8.76 -1.65
N VAL A 160 -1.04 -9.87 -1.69
CA VAL A 160 -0.66 -10.63 -0.50
C VAL A 160 0.35 -9.83 0.33
N ALA A 161 1.35 -9.26 -0.34
CA ALA A 161 2.33 -8.37 0.30
C ALA A 161 1.64 -7.16 0.93
N MET A 162 0.71 -6.53 0.20
CA MET A 162 0.00 -5.35 0.67
C MET A 162 -0.97 -5.65 1.82
N MET A 163 -1.59 -6.83 1.87
CA MET A 163 -2.40 -7.25 3.01
C MET A 163 -1.57 -7.31 4.30
N PHE A 164 -0.38 -7.91 4.27
CA PHE A 164 0.54 -7.91 5.42
C PHE A 164 1.02 -6.50 5.77
N MET A 165 1.27 -5.66 4.77
CA MET A 165 1.68 -4.26 4.98
C MET A 165 0.57 -3.42 5.65
N LEU A 166 -0.69 -3.58 5.24
CA LEU A 166 -1.84 -2.94 5.91
C LEU A 166 -1.98 -3.46 7.35
N GLY A 167 -1.83 -4.77 7.57
CA GLY A 167 -1.80 -5.36 8.91
C GLY A 167 -0.68 -4.75 9.79
N CYS A 168 0.51 -4.56 9.22
CA CYS A 168 1.64 -3.90 9.89
C CYS A 168 1.28 -2.47 10.32
N ILE A 169 0.73 -1.66 9.40
CA ILE A 169 0.33 -0.27 9.71
C ILE A 169 -0.75 -0.25 10.79
N LEU A 170 -1.76 -1.12 10.70
CA LEU A 170 -2.79 -1.24 11.73
C LEU A 170 -2.18 -1.61 13.10
N ALA A 171 -1.27 -2.58 13.15
CA ALA A 171 -0.57 -2.95 14.38
C ALA A 171 0.22 -1.76 14.98
N MET A 172 0.83 -0.91 14.15
CA MET A 172 1.49 0.32 14.60
C MET A 172 0.50 1.31 15.24
N THR A 173 -0.71 1.46 14.68
CA THR A 173 -1.76 2.32 15.27
C THR A 173 -2.20 1.85 16.66
N TYR A 174 -2.07 0.55 16.96
CA TYR A 174 -2.28 -0.03 18.30
C TYR A 174 -0.99 -0.14 19.13
N ARG A 175 0.12 0.44 18.66
CA ARG A 175 1.44 0.42 19.33
C ARG A 175 1.99 -1.00 19.56
N ARG A 176 1.59 -1.97 18.73
CA ARG A 176 2.08 -3.36 18.74
C ARG A 176 3.31 -3.51 17.85
N TRP A 177 4.41 -2.87 18.26
CA TRP A 177 5.63 -2.72 17.43
C TRP A 177 6.31 -4.02 17.01
N THR A 178 6.28 -5.05 17.86
CA THR A 178 6.83 -6.37 17.50
C THR A 178 5.96 -7.08 16.48
N VAL A 179 4.64 -6.96 16.61
CA VAL A 179 3.71 -7.50 15.60
C VAL A 179 3.89 -6.75 14.27
N SER A 180 4.07 -5.42 14.30
CA SER A 180 4.35 -4.67 13.07
C SER A 180 5.68 -5.10 12.43
N ALA A 181 6.73 -5.35 13.21
CA ALA A 181 8.01 -5.84 12.69
C ALA A 181 7.89 -7.22 12.02
N VAL A 182 7.16 -8.15 12.65
CA VAL A 182 6.85 -9.46 12.07
C VAL A 182 6.08 -9.30 10.76
N LEU A 183 4.99 -8.52 10.76
CA LEU A 183 4.14 -8.33 9.59
C LEU A 183 4.88 -7.60 8.45
N PHE A 184 5.72 -6.61 8.74
CA PHE A 184 6.57 -5.95 7.75
C PHE A 184 7.53 -6.95 7.11
N SER A 185 8.19 -7.79 7.93
CA SER A 185 9.10 -8.80 7.41
C SER A 185 8.38 -9.86 6.58
N LEU A 186 7.19 -10.30 7.00
CA LEU A 186 6.36 -11.20 6.18
C LEU A 186 5.97 -10.56 4.84
N ALA A 187 5.56 -9.29 4.84
CA ALA A 187 5.26 -8.55 3.61
C ALA A 187 6.49 -8.47 2.68
N LEU A 188 7.65 -8.15 3.24
CA LEU A 188 8.94 -8.12 2.53
C LEU A 188 9.30 -9.49 1.95
N SER A 189 8.99 -10.57 2.66
CA SER A 189 9.24 -11.93 2.19
C SER A 189 8.37 -12.33 0.99
N ILE A 190 7.28 -11.62 0.71
CA ILE A 190 6.45 -11.82 -0.49
C ILE A 190 6.97 -10.95 -1.64
N LYS A 191 7.15 -9.64 -1.39
CA LYS A 191 7.52 -8.68 -2.43
C LYS A 191 8.28 -7.47 -1.86
N MET A 192 9.32 -7.06 -2.57
CA MET A 192 10.23 -6.00 -2.12
C MET A 192 9.66 -4.59 -2.14
N ASN A 193 8.55 -4.35 -2.87
CA ASN A 193 7.94 -3.02 -2.97
C ASN A 193 7.60 -2.43 -1.59
N VAL A 194 7.39 -3.27 -0.58
CA VAL A 194 7.14 -2.82 0.79
C VAL A 194 8.31 -2.03 1.40
N LEU A 195 9.52 -2.12 0.84
CA LEU A 195 10.65 -1.27 1.23
C LEU A 195 10.38 0.22 1.01
N LEU A 196 9.44 0.59 0.13
CA LEU A 196 9.02 1.99 -0.04
C LEU A 196 8.39 2.59 1.23
N PHE A 197 7.88 1.76 2.14
CA PHE A 197 7.38 2.18 3.46
C PHE A 197 8.50 2.31 4.52
N PHE A 198 9.68 1.74 4.26
CA PHE A 198 10.74 1.61 5.26
C PHE A 198 11.26 2.94 5.83
N PRO A 199 11.46 4.02 5.03
CA PRO A 199 11.89 5.31 5.56
C PRO A 199 10.98 5.85 6.67
N ALA A 200 9.67 5.85 6.46
CA ALA A 200 8.71 6.24 7.50
C ALA A 200 8.68 5.24 8.66
N TYR A 201 8.69 3.93 8.37
CA TYR A 201 8.66 2.89 9.39
C TYR A 201 9.82 3.03 10.39
N GLY A 202 11.05 3.20 9.88
CA GLY A 202 12.25 3.37 10.69
C GLY A 202 12.20 4.61 11.59
N ILE A 203 11.78 5.76 11.03
CA ILE A 203 11.64 7.01 11.79
C ILE A 203 10.57 6.89 12.87
N LEU A 204 9.43 6.25 12.56
CA LEU A 204 8.35 6.05 13.51
C LEU A 204 8.78 5.14 14.67
N LEU A 205 9.49 4.03 14.40
CA LEU A 205 10.06 3.20 15.47
C LEU A 205 11.05 4.01 16.30
N TRP A 206 11.96 4.75 15.66
CA TRP A 206 12.94 5.58 16.33
C TRP A 206 12.30 6.58 17.30
N GLN A 207 11.27 7.29 16.84
CA GLN A 207 10.54 8.29 17.62
C GLN A 207 9.73 7.68 18.78
N THR A 208 9.19 6.47 18.61
CA THR A 208 8.22 5.89 19.55
C THR A 208 8.81 4.93 20.57
N ILE A 209 9.83 4.16 20.19
CA ILE A 209 10.46 3.14 21.06
C ILE A 209 11.95 3.37 21.30
N GLY A 210 12.56 4.35 20.63
CA GLY A 210 13.97 4.68 20.77
C GLY A 210 14.90 3.79 19.95
N ALA A 211 16.18 4.17 19.90
CA ALA A 211 17.20 3.58 19.02
C ALA A 211 17.42 2.09 19.30
N TYR A 212 17.67 1.70 20.55
CA TYR A 212 18.01 0.32 20.90
C TYR A 212 16.89 -0.67 20.60
N LYS A 213 15.64 -0.31 20.95
CA LYS A 213 14.49 -1.16 20.65
C LYS A 213 14.19 -1.19 19.15
N THR A 214 14.41 -0.08 18.44
CA THR A 214 14.32 -0.05 16.98
C THR A 214 15.32 -1.03 16.36
N ILE A 215 16.59 -0.98 16.78
CA ILE A 215 17.63 -1.93 16.33
C ILE A 215 17.20 -3.37 16.62
N ALA A 216 16.64 -3.65 17.81
CA ALA A 216 16.13 -4.99 18.13
C ALA A 216 14.97 -5.42 17.21
N GLN A 217 14.01 -4.52 16.89
CA GLN A 217 12.94 -4.84 15.94
C GLN A 217 13.47 -5.07 14.51
N LEU A 218 14.45 -4.27 14.06
CA LEU A 218 15.11 -4.46 12.77
C LEU A 218 15.89 -5.78 12.73
N GLY A 219 16.57 -6.13 13.82
CA GLY A 219 17.23 -7.43 13.98
C GLY A 219 16.24 -8.59 13.89
N LEU A 220 15.06 -8.47 14.53
CA LEU A 220 13.99 -9.46 14.39
C LEU A 220 13.52 -9.60 12.94
N MET A 221 13.35 -8.49 12.21
CA MET A 221 12.97 -8.53 10.80
C MET A 221 14.00 -9.31 9.98
N VAL A 222 15.30 -9.06 10.20
CA VAL A 222 16.40 -9.77 9.53
C VAL A 222 16.40 -11.26 9.90
N LEU A 223 16.21 -11.60 11.18
CA LEU A 223 16.14 -13.01 11.62
C LEU A 223 14.98 -13.76 10.94
N ILE A 224 13.83 -13.12 10.76
CA ILE A 224 12.71 -13.70 10.03
C ILE A 224 13.08 -13.92 8.55
N GLN A 225 13.74 -12.95 7.89
CA GLN A 225 14.19 -13.13 6.50
C GLN A 225 15.21 -14.27 6.37
N ILE A 226 16.15 -14.38 7.31
CA ILE A 226 17.12 -15.48 7.35
C ILE A 226 16.40 -16.82 7.57
N GLY A 227 15.47 -16.88 8.52
CA GLY A 227 14.72 -18.10 8.81
C GLY A 227 13.89 -18.58 7.62
N LEU A 228 13.16 -17.66 6.97
CA LEU A 228 12.38 -17.97 5.76
C LEU A 228 13.29 -18.31 4.58
N GLY A 229 14.40 -17.59 4.40
CA GLY A 229 15.35 -17.81 3.31
C GLY A 229 16.33 -18.96 3.55
N TYR A 230 16.33 -19.60 4.72
CA TYR A 230 17.37 -20.54 5.14
C TYR A 230 17.66 -21.65 4.11
N PRO A 231 16.65 -22.33 3.52
CA PRO A 231 16.90 -23.39 2.54
C PRO A 231 17.70 -22.94 1.31
N PHE A 232 17.63 -21.65 0.97
CA PHE A 232 18.33 -21.05 -0.16
C PHE A 232 19.66 -20.45 0.28
N LEU A 233 19.68 -19.79 1.44
CA LEU A 233 20.86 -19.15 2.00
C LEU A 233 21.95 -20.14 2.41
N SER A 234 21.59 -21.37 2.81
CA SER A 234 22.55 -22.36 3.30
C SER A 234 23.48 -22.90 2.21
N GLN A 235 23.02 -22.95 0.95
CA GLN A 235 23.77 -23.54 -0.17
C GLN A 235 23.97 -22.55 -1.32
N TYR A 236 23.02 -21.66 -1.58
CA TYR A 236 22.97 -20.78 -2.74
C TYR A 236 22.71 -19.32 -2.35
N SER A 237 23.41 -18.81 -1.33
CA SER A 237 23.19 -17.45 -0.79
C SER A 237 23.29 -16.34 -1.83
N SER A 238 24.30 -16.39 -2.71
CA SER A 238 24.49 -15.41 -3.77
C SER A 238 23.34 -15.44 -4.80
N SER A 239 22.94 -16.64 -5.24
CA SER A 239 21.79 -16.82 -6.13
C SER A 239 20.51 -16.28 -5.51
N TYR A 240 20.25 -16.60 -4.23
CA TYR A 240 19.08 -16.12 -3.52
C TYR A 240 19.07 -14.60 -3.41
N LEU A 241 20.12 -13.99 -2.85
CA LEU A 241 20.15 -12.56 -2.60
C LEU A 241 20.11 -11.74 -3.90
N SER A 242 20.79 -12.18 -4.96
CA SER A 242 20.81 -11.48 -6.24
C SER A 242 19.46 -11.54 -6.98
N LYS A 243 18.68 -12.62 -6.81
CA LYS A 243 17.38 -12.80 -7.48
C LYS A 243 16.19 -12.37 -6.65
N ALA A 244 16.10 -12.81 -5.40
CA ALA A 244 15.02 -12.41 -4.49
C ALA A 244 15.03 -10.90 -4.22
N PHE A 245 16.21 -10.27 -4.27
CA PHE A 245 16.41 -8.85 -4.05
C PHE A 245 17.02 -8.11 -5.25
N GLU A 246 16.49 -8.34 -6.47
CA GLU A 246 17.06 -7.85 -7.73
C GLU A 246 16.77 -6.36 -8.02
N PHE A 247 17.54 -5.46 -7.40
CA PHE A 247 17.42 -4.01 -7.62
C PHE A 247 17.83 -3.53 -9.02
N SER A 248 18.62 -4.32 -9.76
CA SER A 248 19.08 -3.99 -11.12
C SER A 248 18.03 -4.26 -12.19
N ARG A 249 16.93 -4.96 -11.87
CA ARG A 249 15.94 -5.39 -12.84
C ARG A 249 15.34 -4.21 -13.59
N VAL A 250 15.39 -4.28 -14.92
CA VAL A 250 14.71 -3.36 -15.84
C VAL A 250 13.43 -4.03 -16.29
N PHE A 251 12.31 -3.40 -15.98
CA PHE A 251 11.02 -3.85 -16.48
C PHE A 251 10.81 -3.37 -17.91
N ASP A 252 10.05 -4.15 -18.68
CA ASP A 252 9.76 -3.87 -20.08
C ASP A 252 8.93 -2.58 -20.24
N TYR A 253 9.42 -1.69 -21.11
CA TYR A 253 8.82 -0.40 -21.41
C TYR A 253 7.39 -0.52 -21.96
N THR A 254 7.05 -1.63 -22.60
CA THR A 254 5.72 -1.86 -23.18
C THR A 254 4.60 -1.85 -22.14
N TRP A 255 4.91 -2.22 -20.89
CA TRP A 255 3.94 -2.37 -19.79
C TRP A 255 3.92 -1.19 -18.81
N THR A 256 4.83 -0.21 -18.96
CA THR A 256 4.89 0.93 -18.03
C THR A 256 3.68 1.84 -18.17
N VAL A 257 3.06 2.20 -17.06
CA VAL A 257 1.94 3.16 -17.00
C VAL A 257 2.45 4.58 -16.80
N ASN A 258 3.54 4.75 -16.05
CA ASN A 258 4.25 6.01 -15.89
C ASN A 258 5.47 6.09 -16.83
N TRP A 259 5.97 7.30 -17.05
CA TRP A 259 7.11 7.57 -17.94
C TRP A 259 6.96 7.15 -19.42
N ARG A 260 5.75 6.78 -19.88
CA ARG A 260 5.43 6.46 -21.29
C ARG A 260 5.63 7.63 -22.27
N MET A 261 5.81 8.84 -21.73
CA MET A 261 6.16 10.04 -22.49
C MET A 261 7.65 10.11 -22.86
N MET A 262 8.50 9.29 -22.24
CA MET A 262 9.94 9.22 -22.54
C MET A 262 10.17 8.27 -23.72
N SER A 263 11.35 8.33 -24.36
CA SER A 263 11.76 7.26 -25.28
C SER A 263 12.13 6.00 -24.49
N GLU A 264 12.04 4.84 -25.14
CA GLU A 264 12.46 3.58 -24.54
C GLU A 264 13.94 3.61 -24.14
N GLU A 265 14.80 4.20 -24.99
CA GLU A 265 16.23 4.39 -24.72
C GLU A 265 16.48 5.18 -23.44
N THR A 266 15.76 6.29 -23.23
CA THR A 266 15.87 7.09 -22.01
C THR A 266 15.36 6.29 -20.81
N PHE A 267 14.23 5.61 -20.96
CA PHE A 267 13.59 4.83 -19.89
C PHE A 267 14.51 3.72 -19.35
N VAL A 268 15.18 2.96 -20.23
CA VAL A 268 16.08 1.87 -19.81
C VAL A 268 17.45 2.37 -19.36
N SER A 269 17.79 3.64 -19.64
CA SER A 269 19.11 4.21 -19.34
C SER A 269 19.45 4.19 -17.84
N SER A 270 20.74 3.96 -17.55
CA SER A 270 21.25 3.99 -16.18
C SER A 270 21.24 5.39 -15.56
N TRP A 271 21.36 6.42 -16.39
CA TRP A 271 21.32 7.82 -15.94
C TRP A 271 19.92 8.19 -15.45
N PHE A 272 18.87 7.88 -16.21
CA PHE A 272 17.48 8.13 -15.79
C PHE A 272 17.14 7.40 -14.48
N ALA A 273 17.57 6.15 -14.34
CA ALA A 273 17.39 5.41 -13.08
C ALA A 273 18.07 6.09 -11.88
N LYS A 274 19.29 6.64 -12.07
CA LYS A 274 20.01 7.39 -11.02
C LYS A 274 19.32 8.71 -10.69
N GLU A 275 18.79 9.42 -11.68
CA GLU A 275 18.03 10.66 -11.45
C GLU A 275 16.77 10.40 -10.63
N LEU A 276 15.99 9.38 -10.99
CA LEU A 276 14.81 8.98 -10.24
C LEU A 276 15.16 8.61 -8.78
N LEU A 277 16.25 7.87 -8.58
CA LEU A 277 16.72 7.52 -7.25
C LEU A 277 17.16 8.75 -6.44
N ALA A 278 17.88 9.69 -7.06
CA ALA A 278 18.27 10.94 -6.44
C ALA A 278 17.05 11.80 -6.07
N GLY A 279 16.07 11.91 -6.97
CA GLY A 279 14.80 12.60 -6.74
C GLY A 279 13.98 11.98 -5.61
N HIS A 280 13.94 10.64 -5.54
CA HIS A 280 13.33 9.90 -4.44
C HIS A 280 13.98 10.24 -3.10
N ALA A 281 15.30 10.11 -3.00
CA ALA A 281 16.06 10.37 -1.78
C ALA A 281 15.93 11.84 -1.34
N PHE A 282 16.02 12.78 -2.27
CA PHE A 282 15.84 14.21 -2.02
C PHE A 282 14.43 14.50 -1.49
N THR A 283 13.39 13.96 -2.13
CA THR A 283 12.01 14.19 -1.71
C THR A 283 11.73 13.60 -0.33
N LEU A 284 12.23 12.38 -0.05
CA LEU A 284 12.15 11.80 1.29
C LEU A 284 12.83 12.70 2.34
N LEU A 285 14.05 13.19 2.06
CA LEU A 285 14.76 14.10 2.94
C LEU A 285 13.96 15.38 3.20
N MET A 286 13.35 15.96 2.17
CA MET A 286 12.47 17.12 2.31
C MET A 286 11.27 16.84 3.22
N PHE A 287 10.61 15.69 3.08
CA PHE A 287 9.53 15.30 3.98
C PHE A 287 10.02 15.08 5.42
N ILE A 288 11.17 14.45 5.60
CA ILE A 288 11.77 14.23 6.92
C ILE A 288 12.07 15.56 7.61
N VAL A 289 12.73 16.48 6.91
CA VAL A 289 13.24 17.74 7.45
C VAL A 289 12.16 18.82 7.56
N CYS A 290 11.17 18.84 6.68
CA CYS A 290 10.16 19.90 6.63
C CYS A 290 8.79 19.50 7.20
N ILE A 291 8.44 18.21 7.19
CA ILE A 291 7.08 17.75 7.55
C ILE A 291 7.09 16.83 8.77
N TRP A 292 7.88 15.75 8.75
CA TRP A 292 7.78 14.67 9.74
C TRP A 292 8.47 14.99 11.07
N CYS A 293 9.68 15.55 11.03
CA CYS A 293 10.45 15.87 12.24
C CYS A 293 10.15 17.26 12.85
N PRO A 294 9.86 18.33 12.09
CA PRO A 294 9.67 19.67 12.67
C PRO A 294 8.60 19.78 13.76
N PRO A 295 7.39 19.20 13.60
CA PRO A 295 6.38 19.22 14.67
C PRO A 295 6.84 18.54 15.96
N LYS A 296 7.92 17.75 15.90
CA LYS A 296 8.50 16.99 17.00
C LYS A 296 9.80 17.59 17.52
N GLY A 297 10.15 18.83 17.13
CA GLY A 297 11.37 19.53 17.55
C GLY A 297 12.50 19.53 16.50
N GLY A 298 12.26 19.01 15.29
CA GLY A 298 13.22 18.97 14.19
C GLY A 298 14.09 17.70 14.16
N LEU A 299 14.78 17.50 13.04
CA LEU A 299 15.53 16.27 12.76
C LEU A 299 16.61 15.98 13.81
N ILE A 300 17.40 16.99 14.20
CA ILE A 300 18.50 16.85 15.17
C ILE A 300 17.94 16.44 16.55
N TYR A 301 16.82 17.05 16.96
CA TYR A 301 16.18 16.72 18.23
C TYR A 301 15.65 15.28 18.22
N VAL A 302 14.90 14.90 17.16
CA VAL A 302 14.38 13.52 16.99
C VAL A 302 15.51 12.50 17.03
N PHE A 303 16.61 12.76 16.34
CA PHE A 303 17.78 11.88 16.33
C PHE A 303 18.37 11.70 17.73
N LYS A 304 18.68 12.80 18.44
CA LYS A 304 19.23 12.75 19.80
C LYS A 304 18.28 12.07 20.79
N GLN A 305 16.98 12.36 20.69
CA GLN A 305 15.98 11.82 21.60
C GLN A 305 15.86 10.30 21.49
N GLY A 306 16.10 9.70 20.32
CA GLY A 306 16.07 8.25 20.16
C GLY A 306 17.13 7.51 20.98
N PHE A 307 18.28 8.14 21.25
CA PHE A 307 19.32 7.58 22.12
C PHE A 307 19.08 7.84 23.61
N SER A 308 18.05 8.59 23.97
CA SER A 308 17.74 8.85 25.37
C SER A 308 17.21 7.59 26.04
N PHE A 309 17.77 7.25 27.22
CA PHE A 309 17.27 6.16 28.07
C PHE A 309 15.97 6.52 28.81
N LYS A 310 15.59 7.81 28.82
CA LYS A 310 14.30 8.26 29.37
C LYS A 310 13.18 7.88 28.40
N LYS A 311 11.97 7.63 28.91
CA LYS A 311 10.80 7.36 28.05
C LYS A 311 10.71 8.43 26.94
N PRO A 312 10.48 8.03 25.68
CA PRO A 312 10.39 8.98 24.58
C PRO A 312 9.29 10.00 24.88
N SER A 313 9.67 11.29 24.90
CA SER A 313 8.76 12.41 25.10
C SER A 313 7.91 12.71 23.87
N ILE A 314 8.28 12.15 22.71
CA ILE A 314 7.66 12.44 21.43
C ILE A 314 6.33 11.68 21.33
N MET A 315 5.23 12.43 21.43
CA MET A 315 3.90 11.87 21.19
C MET A 315 3.62 11.79 19.69
N ILE A 316 3.42 10.57 19.20
CA ILE A 316 3.05 10.28 17.81
C ILE A 316 1.58 9.86 17.77
N SER A 317 0.78 10.59 16.97
CA SER A 317 -0.64 10.29 16.77
C SER A 317 -0.83 9.11 15.81
N ASN A 318 -2.02 8.49 15.78
CA ASN A 318 -2.32 7.45 14.78
C ASN A 318 -2.30 8.02 13.37
N ASP A 319 -2.78 9.25 13.21
CA ASP A 319 -2.76 9.96 11.93
C ASP A 319 -1.32 10.23 11.44
N ASP A 320 -0.39 10.58 12.34
CA ASP A 320 1.04 10.73 12.00
C ASP A 320 1.60 9.43 11.42
N ILE A 321 1.32 8.29 12.07
CA ILE A 321 1.77 6.95 11.61
C ILE A 321 1.22 6.66 10.21
N ILE A 322 -0.08 6.81 10.01
CA ILE A 322 -0.75 6.47 8.76
C ILE A 322 -0.26 7.37 7.64
N CYS A 323 -0.22 8.68 7.88
CA CYS A 323 0.23 9.67 6.90
C CYS A 323 1.69 9.43 6.50
N MET A 324 2.61 9.29 7.47
CA MET A 324 4.01 9.03 7.16
C MET A 324 4.21 7.75 6.35
N MET A 325 3.57 6.64 6.74
CA MET A 325 3.67 5.36 6.04
C MET A 325 3.13 5.46 4.60
N PHE A 326 1.92 6.02 4.43
CA PHE A 326 1.31 6.16 3.11
C PHE A 326 2.07 7.12 2.21
N THR A 327 2.55 8.25 2.75
CA THR A 327 3.35 9.23 2.01
C THR A 327 4.71 8.68 1.62
N SER A 328 5.41 7.95 2.49
CA SER A 328 6.70 7.30 2.16
C SER A 328 6.56 6.38 0.96
N ASN A 329 5.56 5.50 0.97
CA ASN A 329 5.28 4.63 -0.16
C ASN A 329 4.92 5.42 -1.42
N PHE A 330 4.08 6.45 -1.29
CA PHE A 330 3.65 7.26 -2.42
C PHE A 330 4.79 8.04 -3.09
N ILE A 331 5.76 8.56 -2.31
CA ILE A 331 6.98 9.15 -2.87
C ILE A 331 7.71 8.09 -3.71
N GLY A 332 7.85 6.87 -3.18
CA GLY A 332 8.39 5.74 -3.90
C GLY A 332 7.68 5.45 -5.23
N ILE A 333 6.34 5.47 -5.23
CA ILE A 333 5.52 5.30 -6.45
C ILE A 333 5.80 6.37 -7.50
N LEU A 334 5.88 7.65 -7.10
CA LEU A 334 6.13 8.76 -8.01
C LEU A 334 7.48 8.62 -8.72
N PHE A 335 8.52 8.19 -8.00
CA PHE A 335 9.87 8.04 -8.52
C PHE A 335 10.17 6.61 -9.02
N ALA A 336 9.20 5.70 -9.03
CA ALA A 336 9.40 4.38 -9.58
C ALA A 336 9.68 4.49 -11.08
N ARG A 337 10.77 3.88 -11.56
CA ARG A 337 11.10 3.87 -12.99
C ARG A 337 10.02 3.21 -13.84
N SER A 338 9.43 2.12 -13.35
CA SER A 338 8.37 1.41 -14.07
C SER A 338 7.21 1.10 -13.14
N LEU A 339 6.00 1.42 -13.60
CA LEU A 339 4.76 1.05 -12.95
C LEU A 339 3.94 0.15 -13.88
N HIS A 340 3.97 -1.16 -13.65
CA HIS A 340 3.09 -2.09 -14.35
C HIS A 340 1.71 -2.10 -13.70
N TYR A 341 0.68 -2.51 -14.44
CA TYR A 341 -0.72 -2.44 -14.01
C TYR A 341 -0.98 -3.12 -12.65
N GLN A 342 -0.26 -4.18 -12.29
CA GLN A 342 -0.40 -4.84 -10.98
C GLN A 342 0.10 -3.98 -9.80
N PHE A 343 1.04 -3.06 -10.04
CA PHE A 343 1.59 -2.17 -9.01
C PHE A 343 0.59 -1.11 -8.57
N TYR A 344 -0.57 -0.99 -9.24
CA TYR A 344 -1.65 -0.15 -8.73
C TYR A 344 -2.10 -0.56 -7.32
N SER A 345 -2.04 -1.87 -7.02
CA SER A 345 -2.36 -2.39 -5.70
C SER A 345 -1.44 -1.90 -4.59
N TRP A 346 -0.25 -1.37 -4.92
CA TRP A 346 0.72 -0.88 -3.93
C TRP A 346 0.26 0.38 -3.21
N TYR A 347 -0.67 1.14 -3.79
CA TYR A 347 -1.08 2.43 -3.24
C TYR A 347 -2.53 2.82 -3.49
N PHE A 348 -3.31 2.06 -4.28
CA PHE A 348 -4.72 2.38 -4.51
C PHE A 348 -5.50 2.66 -3.22
N GLN A 349 -5.41 1.76 -2.23
CA GLN A 349 -6.14 1.90 -0.97
C GLN A 349 -5.62 3.05 -0.08
N THR A 350 -4.45 3.61 -0.37
CA THR A 350 -3.91 4.79 0.32
C THR A 350 -4.35 6.11 -0.32
N LEU A 351 -4.75 6.09 -1.59
CA LEU A 351 -5.10 7.29 -2.36
C LEU A 351 -6.24 8.12 -1.74
N PRO A 352 -7.40 7.55 -1.36
CA PRO A 352 -8.47 8.35 -0.76
C PRO A 352 -8.01 9.06 0.52
N TYR A 353 -7.24 8.38 1.38
CA TYR A 353 -6.66 8.99 2.56
C TYR A 353 -5.75 10.17 2.21
N LEU A 354 -4.77 9.94 1.33
CA LEU A 354 -3.77 10.95 0.96
C LEU A 354 -4.44 12.20 0.33
N LEU A 355 -5.44 12.01 -0.52
CA LEU A 355 -6.23 13.09 -1.10
C LEU A 355 -6.96 13.93 -0.04
N TRP A 356 -7.43 13.29 1.03
CA TRP A 356 -8.09 13.98 2.13
C TRP A 356 -7.11 14.70 3.07
N GLN A 357 -5.83 14.39 3.00
CA GLN A 357 -4.79 15.12 3.72
C GLN A 357 -4.38 16.40 2.98
N CYS A 358 -4.53 16.53 1.66
CA CYS A 358 -3.96 17.66 0.91
C CYS A 358 -4.42 19.08 1.34
N ALA A 359 -3.45 20.00 1.51
CA ALA A 359 -3.60 21.35 2.05
C ALA A 359 -4.16 22.42 1.09
N TRP A 360 -3.82 22.36 -0.21
CA TRP A 360 -4.17 23.43 -1.20
C TRP A 360 -5.68 23.63 -1.41
N GLN A 361 -6.52 22.80 -0.80
CA GLN A 361 -7.97 22.94 -0.85
C GLN A 361 -8.58 23.52 0.43
N THR A 362 -7.75 24.01 1.37
CA THR A 362 -8.21 24.67 2.61
C THR A 362 -8.61 26.13 2.33
N SER A 363 -9.64 26.33 1.50
CA SER A 363 -10.30 27.63 1.29
C SER A 363 -11.79 27.52 1.63
N LYS A 364 -12.34 28.57 2.26
CA LYS A 364 -13.62 28.63 3.01
C LYS A 364 -14.92 28.25 2.26
N GLN A 365 -14.90 27.83 1.00
CA GLN A 365 -16.11 27.58 0.19
C GLN A 365 -16.05 26.18 -0.44
N GLY A 366 -17.18 25.47 -0.49
CA GLY A 366 -17.36 24.04 -0.76
C GLY A 366 -16.85 23.44 -2.09
N PHE A 367 -15.90 24.07 -2.77
CA PHE A 367 -15.13 23.53 -3.91
C PHE A 367 -14.14 22.40 -3.50
N GLN A 368 -14.22 21.92 -2.26
CA GLN A 368 -13.19 21.14 -1.55
C GLN A 368 -13.21 19.62 -1.87
N THR A 369 -14.39 19.03 -2.12
CA THR A 369 -14.52 17.59 -2.37
C THR A 369 -14.39 17.25 -3.85
N THR A 370 -14.79 18.16 -4.74
CA THR A 370 -14.83 17.91 -6.19
C THR A 370 -13.45 17.62 -6.76
N SER A 371 -12.42 18.40 -6.41
CA SER A 371 -11.05 18.19 -6.89
C SER A 371 -10.43 16.87 -6.42
N ARG A 372 -10.68 16.45 -5.17
CA ARG A 372 -10.17 15.19 -4.61
C ARG A 372 -10.72 14.00 -5.39
N ILE A 373 -12.03 14.03 -5.62
CA ILE A 373 -12.72 13.02 -6.43
C ILE A 373 -12.25 13.06 -7.88
N VAL A 374 -12.09 14.26 -8.47
CA VAL A 374 -11.60 14.40 -9.85
C VAL A 374 -10.19 13.83 -9.99
N ILE A 375 -9.26 14.12 -9.08
CA ILE A 375 -7.91 13.54 -9.10
C ILE A 375 -7.98 12.02 -8.92
N PHE A 376 -8.78 11.53 -7.96
CA PHE A 376 -8.96 10.09 -7.74
C PHE A 376 -9.45 9.36 -9.00
N VAL A 377 -10.53 9.87 -9.61
CA VAL A 377 -11.12 9.30 -10.84
C VAL A 377 -10.15 9.42 -12.02
N THR A 378 -9.39 10.52 -12.11
CA THR A 378 -8.39 10.71 -13.16
C THR A 378 -7.24 9.70 -13.02
N ILE A 379 -6.78 9.44 -11.79
CA ILE A 379 -5.78 8.40 -11.53
C ILE A 379 -6.35 7.04 -11.96
N GLU A 380 -7.55 6.65 -11.50
CA GLU A 380 -8.20 5.38 -11.90
C GLU A 380 -8.30 5.28 -13.44
N ALA A 381 -8.71 6.34 -14.14
CA ALA A 381 -8.79 6.38 -15.60
C ALA A 381 -7.42 6.13 -16.27
N CYS A 382 -6.33 6.67 -15.71
CA CYS A 382 -4.98 6.41 -16.21
C CYS A 382 -4.61 4.92 -16.06
N TRP A 383 -4.96 4.28 -14.95
CA TRP A 383 -4.73 2.84 -14.73
C TRP A 383 -5.66 1.92 -15.52
N LEU A 384 -6.79 2.43 -16.00
CA LEU A 384 -7.70 1.71 -16.89
C LEU A 384 -7.30 1.81 -18.37
N THR A 385 -6.49 2.81 -18.73
CA THR A 385 -5.99 2.99 -20.10
C THR A 385 -4.97 1.89 -20.43
N PHE A 386 -5.30 0.98 -21.35
CA PHE A 386 -4.43 -0.12 -21.79
C PHE A 386 -4.40 -0.24 -23.32
N PRO A 387 -3.22 -0.27 -23.97
CA PRO A 387 -1.92 0.11 -23.40
C PRO A 387 -1.90 1.60 -23.00
N SER A 388 -0.96 1.99 -22.15
CA SER A 388 -0.81 3.38 -21.72
C SER A 388 -0.42 4.28 -22.89
N THR A 389 -0.87 5.52 -22.86
CA THR A 389 -0.53 6.55 -23.85
C THR A 389 0.38 7.62 -23.25
N VAL A 390 1.04 8.42 -24.10
CA VAL A 390 1.80 9.61 -23.68
C VAL A 390 0.93 10.53 -22.83
N LYS A 391 -0.33 10.75 -23.25
CA LYS A 391 -1.29 11.60 -22.54
C LYS A 391 -1.66 11.03 -21.17
N SER A 392 -1.98 9.73 -21.07
CA SER A 392 -2.34 9.12 -19.78
C SER A 392 -1.16 9.13 -18.81
N SER A 393 0.06 8.94 -19.32
CA SER A 393 1.28 8.98 -18.48
C SER A 393 1.60 10.38 -17.97
N TRP A 394 1.56 11.42 -18.81
CA TRP A 394 1.68 12.81 -18.35
C TRP A 394 0.60 13.16 -17.33
N THR A 395 -0.64 12.74 -17.58
CA THR A 395 -1.77 13.00 -16.69
C THR A 395 -1.58 12.32 -15.33
N LEU A 396 -1.11 11.06 -15.31
CA LEU A 396 -0.83 10.31 -14.09
C LEU A 396 0.26 11.00 -13.25
N VAL A 397 1.39 11.34 -13.88
CA VAL A 397 2.49 12.04 -13.20
C VAL A 397 2.05 13.41 -12.70
N ALA A 398 1.28 14.17 -13.47
CA ALA A 398 0.72 15.44 -13.02
C ALA A 398 -0.20 15.26 -11.80
N CYS A 399 -1.10 14.27 -11.81
CA CYS A 399 -1.96 13.96 -10.66
C CYS A 399 -1.14 13.55 -9.43
N HIS A 400 -0.06 12.80 -9.62
CA HIS A 400 0.82 12.40 -8.51
C HIS A 400 1.64 13.56 -7.95
N ILE A 401 2.21 14.41 -8.82
CA ILE A 401 2.94 15.62 -8.42
C ILE A 401 2.01 16.58 -7.70
N MET A 402 0.79 16.76 -8.22
CA MET A 402 -0.27 17.45 -7.51
C MET A 402 -0.39 16.79 -6.16
N LEU A 403 -0.91 15.55 -6.02
CA LEU A 403 -1.10 14.88 -4.72
C LEU A 403 0.05 15.08 -3.70
N LEU A 404 1.30 14.94 -4.14
CA LEU A 404 2.48 15.13 -3.30
C LEU A 404 2.63 16.56 -2.76
N LEU A 405 2.50 17.58 -3.62
CA LEU A 405 2.69 18.99 -3.25
C LEU A 405 1.71 19.46 -2.15
N GLY A 406 0.61 18.75 -1.94
CA GLY A 406 -0.48 19.20 -1.07
C GLY A 406 -0.46 18.47 0.22
N ILE A 407 0.01 17.23 0.20
CA ILE A 407 0.52 16.61 1.41
C ILE A 407 1.65 17.50 1.95
N PHE A 408 2.59 17.91 1.10
CA PHE A 408 3.70 18.81 1.49
C PHE A 408 3.21 20.18 1.98
N GLY A 409 2.13 20.71 1.40
CA GLY A 409 1.49 21.95 1.84
C GLY A 409 0.92 21.91 3.26
N ASN A 410 0.81 20.73 3.90
CA ASN A 410 0.50 20.60 5.33
C ASN A 410 1.72 20.75 6.23
N SER A 411 2.86 21.19 5.69
CA SER A 411 3.98 21.69 6.50
C SER A 411 3.41 22.54 7.64
N PRO A 412 3.80 22.30 8.91
CA PRO A 412 3.11 22.81 10.09
C PRO A 412 2.89 24.33 10.03
N GLY A 413 1.76 24.68 9.42
CA GLY A 413 1.21 25.99 9.21
C GLY A 413 -0.22 25.92 9.70
N VAL A 414 -0.39 26.36 10.95
CA VAL A 414 -1.64 26.72 11.62
C VAL A 414 -2.80 25.72 11.50
N ASN A 415 -2.93 24.87 12.53
CA ASN A 415 -4.19 24.30 13.07
C ASN A 415 -5.32 23.99 12.07
N TYR A 416 -5.24 22.83 11.40
CA TYR A 416 -6.41 22.26 10.72
C TYR A 416 -7.42 21.72 11.76
N LYS A 417 -8.52 22.45 11.98
CA LYS A 417 -9.69 21.96 12.74
C LYS A 417 -10.62 21.20 11.81
N ILE A 418 -11.06 20.01 12.23
CA ILE A 418 -12.15 19.27 11.58
C ILE A 418 -13.35 20.21 11.44
N PRO A 419 -13.94 20.38 10.24
CA PRO A 419 -15.19 21.10 10.09
C PRO A 419 -16.24 20.40 10.94
N THR A 420 -16.54 20.99 12.10
CA THR A 420 -17.76 20.66 12.82
C THR A 420 -18.87 21.21 11.93
N ILE A 421 -19.70 20.32 11.38
CA ILE A 421 -20.96 20.73 10.78
C ILE A 421 -21.68 21.50 11.89
N ALA A 422 -21.94 22.79 11.61
CA ALA A 422 -22.55 23.70 12.56
C ALA A 422 -23.78 23.02 13.21
N LYS A 423 -23.85 23.16 14.54
CA LYS A 423 -24.94 22.62 15.38
C LYS A 423 -26.31 22.98 14.84
#